data_AF-A0A1H9UT87-F1
#
_entry.id   AF-A0A1H9UT87-F1
#
_cell.length_a   1.000
_cell.length_b   1.000
_cell.length_c   1.000
_cell.angle_alpha   90.00
_cell.angle_beta   90.00
_cell.angle_gamma   90.00
#
_symmetry.space_group_name_H-M   'P 1'
#
loop_
_entity.id
_entity.type
_entity.pdbx_description
1 polymer ?
#
loop_
_entity_poly.entity_id
_entity_poly.type
_entity_poly.pdbx_seq_one_letter_code
_entity_poly.pdbx_strand_id
1 'polypeptide(L)'
;MIIGLAIVAIVTISLFFKGKWRKYGLLFSLVLTVGFGIFYVIRPYWIDAQIYKKVELLESYLEQHYSNEEWEISTVPHREDGYEHLNPFYISVTFKNEPDVSYEYWVENETSVFQRGYSTNKN
;
A
#
# COMPACT_ATOMS: atom_id res chain seq x y z
N MET A 1 10.83 -7.47 -12.01
CA MET A 1 11.86 -8.01 -12.93
C MET A 1 12.94 -8.85 -12.24
N ILE A 2 13.61 -8.37 -11.19
CA ILE A 2 14.80 -9.03 -10.60
C ILE A 2 14.50 -10.45 -10.05
N ILE A 3 13.39 -10.62 -9.32
CA ILE A 3 13.04 -11.91 -8.71
C ILE A 3 12.68 -12.96 -9.77
N GLY A 4 11.99 -12.56 -10.84
CA GLY A 4 11.69 -13.44 -11.98
C GLY A 4 12.96 -13.95 -12.67
N LEU A 5 13.95 -13.08 -12.87
CA LEU A 5 15.25 -13.47 -13.43
C LEU A 5 16.00 -14.45 -12.53
N ALA A 6 15.96 -14.24 -11.21
CA ALA A 6 16.57 -15.17 -10.25
C ALA A 6 15.90 -16.56 -10.31
N ILE A 7 14.58 -16.63 -10.42
CA ILE A 7 13.84 -17.89 -10.56
C ILE A 7 14.23 -18.60 -11.86
N VAL A 8 14.27 -17.89 -12.99
CA VAL A 8 14.68 -18.48 -14.28
C VAL A 8 16.12 -19.02 -14.20
N ALA A 9 17.05 -18.26 -13.62
CA ALA A 9 18.43 -18.72 -13.44
C ALA A 9 18.51 -20.00 -12.59
N ILE A 10 17.76 -20.08 -11.49
CA ILE A 10 17.68 -21.29 -10.64
C ILE A 10 17.16 -22.48 -11.44
N VAL A 11 16.11 -22.30 -12.25
CA VAL A 11 15.58 -23.35 -13.12
C VAL A 11 16.63 -23.79 -14.13
N THR A 12 17.27 -22.86 -14.84
CA THR A 12 18.30 -23.14 -15.84
C THR A 12 19.47 -23.91 -15.23
N ILE A 13 20.00 -23.46 -14.09
CA ILE A 13 21.09 -24.14 -13.38
C ILE A 13 20.66 -25.54 -12.94
N SER A 14 19.43 -25.68 -12.42
CA SER A 14 18.88 -26.98 -11.98
C SER A 14 18.77 -28.00 -13.11
N LEU A 15 18.60 -27.56 -14.36
CA LEU A 15 18.56 -28.44 -15.55
C LEU A 15 19.94 -29.03 -15.90
N PHE A 16 21.04 -28.35 -15.56
CA PHE A 16 22.40 -28.87 -15.77
C PHE A 16 22.79 -29.95 -14.75
N PHE A 17 22.15 -29.97 -13.57
CA PHE A 17 22.36 -31.02 -12.57
C PHE A 17 21.58 -32.30 -12.91
N LYS A 18 22.11 -33.47 -12.51
CA LYS A 18 21.48 -34.79 -12.71
C LYS A 18 20.97 -35.39 -11.39
N GLY A 19 20.02 -36.32 -11.50
CA GLY A 19 19.53 -37.10 -10.36
C GLY A 19 18.68 -36.29 -9.36
N LYS A 20 18.95 -36.47 -8.07
CA LYS A 20 18.15 -35.85 -6.98
C LYS A 20 18.32 -34.33 -6.90
N TRP A 21 19.48 -33.80 -7.27
CA TRP A 21 19.78 -32.35 -7.25
C TRP A 21 18.88 -31.55 -8.19
N ARG A 22 18.56 -32.08 -9.37
CA ARG A 22 17.59 -31.48 -10.29
C ARG A 22 16.19 -31.38 -9.68
N LYS A 23 15.75 -32.43 -8.97
CA LYS A 23 14.43 -32.46 -8.32
C LYS A 23 14.35 -31.42 -7.20
N TYR A 24 15.38 -31.30 -6.37
CA TYR A 24 15.43 -30.29 -5.30
C TYR A 24 15.45 -28.87 -5.85
N GLY A 25 16.24 -28.60 -6.91
CA GLY A 25 16.29 -27.29 -7.53
C GLY A 25 14.96 -26.86 -8.15
N LEU A 26 14.27 -27.78 -8.84
CA LEU A 26 12.94 -27.52 -9.39
C LEU A 26 11.88 -27.34 -8.29
N LEU A 27 11.92 -28.16 -7.23
CA LEU A 27 11.01 -28.00 -6.08
C LEU A 27 11.23 -26.64 -5.39
N PHE A 28 12.47 -26.24 -5.21
CA PHE A 28 12.81 -24.95 -4.61
C PHE A 28 12.31 -23.78 -5.46
N SER A 29 12.52 -23.84 -6.79
CA SER A 29 11.98 -22.86 -7.72
C SER A 29 10.45 -22.78 -7.67
N LEU A 30 9.78 -23.92 -7.55
CA LEU A 30 8.32 -23.98 -7.45
C LEU A 30 7.83 -23.28 -6.17
N VAL A 31 8.45 -23.58 -5.03
CA VAL A 31 8.13 -22.94 -3.74
C VAL A 31 8.34 -21.43 -3.81
N LEU A 32 9.44 -20.96 -4.40
CA LEU A 32 9.69 -19.53 -4.59
C LEU A 32 8.62 -18.87 -5.47
N THR A 33 8.23 -19.53 -6.55
CA THR A 33 7.20 -19.00 -7.46
C THR A 33 5.85 -18.88 -6.76
N VAL A 34 5.44 -19.91 -6.02
CA VAL A 34 4.19 -19.90 -5.24
C VAL A 34 4.24 -18.84 -4.15
N GLY A 35 5.33 -18.78 -3.37
CA GLY A 35 5.48 -17.77 -2.31
C GLY A 35 5.45 -16.34 -2.85
N PHE A 36 6.09 -16.10 -4.00
CA PHE A 36 6.05 -14.82 -4.68
C PHE A 36 4.65 -14.47 -5.19
N GLY A 37 3.92 -15.44 -5.75
CA GLY A 37 2.53 -15.25 -6.16
C GLY A 37 1.64 -14.89 -4.98
N ILE A 38 1.74 -15.61 -3.87
CA ILE A 38 1.00 -15.33 -2.63
C ILE A 38 1.32 -13.91 -2.12
N PHE A 39 2.59 -13.52 -2.12
CA PHE A 39 2.99 -12.18 -1.69
C PHE A 39 2.31 -11.08 -2.52
N TYR A 40 2.27 -11.23 -3.84
CA TYR A 40 1.59 -10.27 -4.72
C TYR A 40 0.09 -10.19 -4.47
N VAL A 41 -0.55 -11.33 -4.18
CA VAL A 41 -1.99 -11.37 -3.88
C VAL A 41 -2.28 -10.74 -2.52
N ILE A 42 -1.47 -11.00 -1.49
CA ILE A 42 -1.71 -10.53 -0.12
C ILE A 42 -1.35 -9.04 0.06
N ARG A 43 -0.29 -8.56 -0.61
CA ARG A 43 0.22 -7.19 -0.47
C ARG A 43 -0.87 -6.10 -0.54
N PRO A 44 -1.77 -6.06 -1.54
CA PRO A 44 -2.79 -5.00 -1.60
C PRO A 44 -3.76 -5.06 -0.41
N TYR A 45 -4.16 -6.25 0.06
CA TYR A 45 -5.02 -6.36 1.24
C TYR A 45 -4.33 -5.91 2.51
N TRP A 46 -3.02 -6.15 2.62
CA TRP A 46 -2.26 -5.66 3.77
C TRP A 46 -2.13 -4.13 3.77
N ILE A 47 -2.04 -3.50 2.59
CA ILE A 47 -2.06 -2.04 2.45
C ILE A 47 -3.44 -1.49 2.86
N ASP A 48 -4.54 -2.05 2.34
CA ASP A 48 -5.90 -1.65 2.73
C ASP A 48 -6.10 -1.70 4.25
N ALA A 49 -5.66 -2.79 4.90
CA ALA A 49 -5.79 -2.96 6.34
C ALA A 49 -5.02 -1.88 7.11
N GLN A 50 -3.86 -1.46 6.61
CA GLN A 50 -3.10 -0.36 7.20
C GLN A 50 -3.78 0.99 6.97
N ILE A 51 -4.33 1.23 5.77
CA ILE A 51 -5.07 2.46 5.47
C ILE A 51 -6.29 2.55 6.39
N TYR A 52 -7.09 1.48 6.49
CA TYR A 52 -8.27 1.43 7.35
C TYR A 52 -7.94 1.81 8.79
N LYS A 53 -6.89 1.21 9.36
CA LYS A 53 -6.44 1.55 10.71
C LYS A 53 -6.00 3.01 10.85
N LYS A 54 -5.31 3.55 9.84
CA LYS A 54 -4.88 4.96 9.86
C LYS A 54 -6.05 5.93 9.73
N VAL A 55 -7.07 5.58 8.95
CA VAL A 55 -8.32 6.35 8.82
C VAL A 55 -9.04 6.40 10.16
N GLU A 56 -9.21 5.28 10.84
CA GLU A 56 -9.86 5.21 12.16
C GLU A 56 -9.14 6.10 13.21
N LEU A 57 -7.81 6.10 13.19
CA LEU A 57 -7.01 6.99 14.05
C LEU A 57 -7.15 8.46 13.66
N LEU A 58 -7.25 8.76 12.35
CA LEU A 58 -7.43 10.12 11.86
C LEU A 58 -8.82 10.65 12.22
N GLU A 59 -9.86 9.85 12.06
CA GLU A 59 -11.23 10.18 12.47
C GLU A 59 -11.27 10.55 13.95
N SER A 60 -10.68 9.72 14.80
CA SER A 60 -10.59 9.98 16.25
C SER A 60 -9.88 11.31 16.56
N TYR A 61 -8.80 11.62 15.81
CA TYR A 61 -8.08 12.90 15.94
C TYR A 61 -8.94 14.09 15.50
N LEU A 62 -9.65 13.97 14.38
CA LEU A 62 -10.51 15.02 13.83
C LEU A 62 -11.71 15.29 14.74
N GLU A 63 -12.36 14.26 15.29
CA GLU A 63 -13.44 14.41 16.26
C GLU A 63 -12.99 15.16 17.51
N GLN A 64 -11.75 14.92 17.97
CA GLN A 64 -11.21 15.60 19.16
C GLN A 64 -10.86 17.07 18.89
N HIS A 65 -10.31 17.39 17.71
CA HIS A 65 -9.79 18.73 17.41
C HIS A 65 -10.80 19.63 16.69
N TYR A 66 -11.71 19.04 15.91
CA TYR A 66 -12.66 19.72 15.03
C TYR A 66 -14.08 19.20 15.28
N SER A 67 -14.48 19.06 16.53
CA SER A 67 -15.74 18.41 16.95
C SER A 67 -17.04 19.02 16.39
N ASN A 68 -16.99 20.25 15.89
CA ASN A 68 -18.14 20.96 15.30
C ASN A 68 -18.09 21.01 13.76
N GLU A 69 -17.05 20.44 13.14
CA GLU A 69 -16.89 20.43 11.70
C GLU A 69 -17.34 19.08 11.14
N GLU A 70 -17.82 19.10 9.90
CA GLU A 70 -18.11 17.89 9.15
C GLU A 70 -17.04 17.76 8.07
N TRP A 71 -16.53 16.54 7.88
CA TRP A 71 -15.47 16.27 6.91
C TRP A 71 -15.78 15.02 6.10
N GLU A 72 -15.11 14.90 4.96
CA GLU A 72 -15.09 13.71 4.12
C GLU A 72 -13.65 13.23 3.97
N ILE A 73 -13.44 11.93 4.18
CA ILE A 73 -12.14 11.28 4.04
C ILE A 73 -12.08 10.60 2.68
N SER A 74 -11.01 10.88 1.94
CA SER A 74 -10.68 10.19 0.70
C SER A 74 -9.27 9.59 0.79
N THR A 75 -9.12 8.38 0.26
CA THR A 75 -7.85 7.65 0.24
C THR A 75 -7.42 7.43 -1.20
N VAL A 76 -6.12 7.32 -1.43
CA VAL A 76 -5.58 7.02 -2.77
C VAL A 76 -6.06 5.61 -3.22
N PRO A 77 -6.72 5.49 -4.39
CA PRO A 77 -7.15 4.22 -4.96
C PRO A 77 -5.95 3.47 -5.56
N HIS A 78 -5.03 3.03 -4.70
CA HIS A 78 -3.72 2.47 -5.07
C HIS A 78 -3.75 1.12 -5.83
N ARG A 79 -4.95 0.57 -6.03
CA ARG A 79 -5.18 -0.63 -6.84
C ARG A 79 -5.59 -0.30 -8.28
N GLU A 80 -5.94 0.96 -8.55
CA GLU A 80 -6.35 1.44 -9.87
C GLU A 80 -5.14 1.92 -10.67
N ASP A 81 -5.21 1.72 -11.99
CA ASP A 81 -4.17 2.16 -12.92
C ASP A 81 -4.04 3.68 -12.89
N GLY A 82 -2.80 4.18 -12.94
CA GLY A 82 -2.49 5.61 -12.90
C GLY A 82 -2.17 6.17 -11.51
N TYR A 83 -2.48 5.44 -10.43
CA TYR A 83 -2.20 5.86 -9.04
C TYR A 83 -0.89 5.30 -8.47
N GLU A 84 -0.13 4.55 -9.26
CA GLU A 84 1.10 3.85 -8.86
C GLU A 84 2.20 4.77 -8.32
N HIS A 85 2.18 6.04 -8.75
CA HIS A 85 3.14 7.06 -8.35
C HIS A 85 2.77 7.75 -7.03
N LEU A 86 1.52 7.58 -6.56
CA LEU A 86 1.03 8.18 -5.32
C LEU A 86 1.26 7.22 -4.16
N ASN A 87 1.53 7.79 -2.98
CA ASN A 87 1.71 7.00 -1.78
C ASN A 87 0.33 6.63 -1.18
N PRO A 88 0.00 5.33 -1.06
CA PRO A 88 -1.31 4.87 -0.58
C PRO A 88 -1.64 5.30 0.85
N PHE A 89 -0.64 5.70 1.63
CA PHE A 89 -0.82 6.02 3.05
C PHE A 89 -1.12 7.49 3.33
N TYR A 90 -1.15 8.35 2.31
CA TYR A 90 -1.69 9.70 2.45
C TYR A 90 -3.21 9.65 2.46
N ILE A 91 -3.79 10.29 3.46
CA ILE A 91 -5.24 10.38 3.63
C ILE A 91 -5.63 11.83 3.41
N SER A 92 -6.56 12.06 2.48
CA SER A 92 -7.07 13.38 2.15
C SER A 92 -8.34 13.66 2.94
N VAL A 93 -8.41 14.84 3.55
CA VAL A 93 -9.57 15.29 4.34
C VAL A 93 -10.09 16.58 3.71
N THR A 94 -11.36 16.60 3.37
CA THR A 94 -12.05 17.81 2.88
C THR A 94 -13.09 18.21 3.91
N PHE A 95 -12.95 19.39 4.50
CA PHE A 95 -13.92 19.92 5.45
C PHE A 95 -15.09 20.58 4.70
N LYS A 96 -16.33 20.42 5.19
CA LYS A 96 -17.52 20.96 4.52
C LYS A 96 -17.58 22.50 4.52
N ASN A 97 -16.91 23.14 5.47
CA ASN A 97 -16.74 24.60 5.50
C ASN A 97 -15.75 25.09 4.43
N GLU A 98 -14.83 24.24 3.97
CA GLU A 98 -13.80 24.53 2.98
C GLU A 98 -13.77 23.45 1.87
N PRO A 99 -14.87 23.32 1.09
CA PRO A 99 -15.01 22.22 0.12
C PRO A 99 -14.02 22.29 -1.05
N ASP A 100 -13.38 23.44 -1.27
CA ASP A 100 -12.39 23.66 -2.34
C ASP A 100 -10.96 23.26 -1.93
N VAL A 101 -10.77 22.79 -0.68
CA VAL A 101 -9.45 22.49 -0.11
C VAL A 101 -9.42 21.04 0.38
N SER A 102 -8.46 20.27 -0.11
CA SER A 102 -8.18 18.92 0.36
C SER A 102 -6.87 18.91 1.14
N TYR A 103 -6.95 18.59 2.42
CA TYR A 103 -5.82 18.53 3.34
C TYR A 103 -5.21 17.12 3.36
N GLU A 104 -3.91 17.02 3.13
CA GLU A 104 -3.20 15.74 3.14
C GLU A 104 -2.62 15.45 4.53
N TYR A 105 -3.06 14.35 5.13
CA TYR A 105 -2.62 13.90 6.44
C TYR A 105 -1.74 12.64 6.35
N TRP A 106 -0.76 12.61 7.24
CA TRP A 106 0.09 11.46 7.52
C TRP A 106 -0.08 11.02 8.98
N VAL A 107 -0.51 9.78 9.14
CA VAL A 107 -0.80 9.19 10.46
C VAL A 107 0.28 8.17 10.78
N GLU A 108 1.09 8.40 11.82
CA GLU A 108 2.04 7.40 12.32
C GLU A 108 1.43 6.53 13.42
N ASN A 109 0.74 7.17 14.36
CA ASN A 109 0.08 6.56 15.52
C ASN A 109 -1.01 7.51 16.06
N GLU A 110 -1.70 7.11 17.13
CA GLU A 110 -2.84 7.85 17.71
C GLU A 110 -2.49 9.28 18.15
N THR A 111 -1.23 9.51 18.56
CA THR A 111 -0.76 10.80 19.08
C THR A 111 0.04 11.62 18.06
N SER A 112 0.39 11.01 16.91
CA SER A 112 1.26 11.58 15.90
C SER A 112 0.55 11.59 14.54
N VAL A 113 -0.35 12.57 14.40
CA VAL A 113 -1.06 12.91 13.18
C VAL A 113 -0.52 14.24 12.66
N PHE A 114 -0.06 14.27 11.41
CA PHE A 114 0.54 15.45 10.81
C PHE A 114 -0.16 15.81 9.51
N GLN A 115 -0.58 17.06 9.37
CA GLN A 115 -0.91 17.62 8.06
C GLN A 115 0.41 17.88 7.30
N ARG A 116 0.56 17.29 6.13
CA ARG A 116 1.79 17.36 5.30
C ARG A 116 1.66 18.33 4.14
N GLY A 117 0.44 18.62 3.73
CA GLY A 117 0.14 19.51 2.62
C GLY A 117 -1.34 19.81 2.52
N TYR A 118 -1.68 20.58 1.49
CA TYR A 118 -3.03 20.77 1.04
C TYR A 118 -2.99 21.01 -0.47
N SER A 119 -4.08 20.67 -1.14
CA SER A 119 -4.34 21.02 -2.53
C SER A 119 -5.64 21.81 -2.61
N THR A 120 -5.74 22.72 -3.58
CA THR A 120 -6.96 23.49 -3.80
C THR A 120 -7.36 23.43 -5.25
N ASN A 121 -8.67 23.42 -5.49
CA ASN A 121 -9.27 23.51 -6.82
C ASN A 121 -9.73 24.94 -7.15
N LYS A 122 -9.37 25.92 -6.31
CA LYS A 122 -9.69 27.33 -6.54
C LYS A 122 -8.66 27.93 -7.51
N ASN A 123 -9.11 28.26 -8.71
CA ASN A 123 -8.35 29.06 -9.68
C ASN A 123 -8.24 30.53 -9.24
#